data_AF-A0A8H7CBB5-F1
#
_entry.id   AF-A0A8H7CBB5-F1
#
_cell.length_a   1.000
_cell.length_b   1.000
_cell.length_c   1.000
_cell.angle_alpha   90.00
_cell.angle_beta   90.00
_cell.angle_gamma   90.00
#
_symmetry.space_group_name_H-M   'P 1'
#
loop_
_entity.id
_entity.type
_entity.pdbx_description
1 polymer ?
#
loop_
_entity_poly.entity_id
_entity_poly.type
_entity_poly.pdbx_seq_one_letter_code
_entity_poly.pdbx_strand_id
1 'polypeptide(L)'
;MLSIDSDTSVDSSVYDMDRELDLSPEEIAEFEDEMRREQEDNERWMAQPNEDEEETRPAESLYNNGKGVQYALELQPLPIPAAPPKKTMKKAPLVKRAAYIHEADNFADVLETALAKLERPDLDFIVVAGQLRTKFFTVNISVPYGGITNQPLKTKAEFDNALEKATGRKTPTIKLCFDELKKTPMEEEIDEVVQQLMGHHKCNNAACGSGVVWCILINGVHVRLTAQNIKLWATYIVEKTPNVDLFTPPDRKEFRVPTVNDDVDDIELLASRRLNKLRGSTQPNIVVNNDFAGLGAAFQGVAQMFAPAPPNTTQVRLDNRPRLFNGVVLRKRGYIPNDSTRSTISGEWWIRALSSTRTELRAGYGRIIGSYKSKVSRRTAQSKQRTTSSSRN
;
A
#
# COMPACT_ATOMS: atom_id res chain seq x y z
N MET A 1 16.34 -27.29 -45.31
CA MET A 1 14.96 -27.79 -45.44
C MET A 1 14.85 -28.99 -44.50
N LEU A 2 14.32 -28.77 -43.30
CA LEU A 2 14.04 -29.83 -42.33
C LEU A 2 12.55 -29.69 -42.00
N SER A 3 11.76 -30.61 -42.55
CA SER A 3 10.34 -30.75 -42.25
C SER A 3 10.23 -31.35 -40.86
N ILE A 4 9.59 -30.63 -39.94
CA ILE A 4 9.22 -31.12 -38.62
C ILE A 4 7.73 -31.41 -38.73
N ASP A 5 7.39 -32.69 -38.77
CA ASP A 5 6.02 -33.19 -38.70
C ASP A 5 5.56 -33.07 -37.24
N SER A 6 4.56 -32.21 -37.01
CA SER A 6 3.93 -32.01 -35.71
C SER A 6 2.52 -32.62 -35.72
N ASP A 7 2.46 -33.94 -35.60
CA ASP A 7 1.24 -34.69 -35.27
C ASP A 7 1.06 -34.72 -33.74
N THR A 8 0.47 -33.67 -33.18
CA THR A 8 -0.13 -33.73 -31.85
C THR A 8 -1.64 -33.79 -32.01
N SER A 9 -2.13 -35.02 -32.17
CA SER A 9 -3.52 -35.41 -31.96
C SER A 9 -3.92 -35.05 -30.53
N VAL A 10 -4.56 -33.89 -30.36
CA VAL A 10 -5.20 -33.52 -29.10
C VAL A 10 -6.42 -34.40 -28.96
N ASP A 11 -6.34 -35.37 -28.06
CA ASP A 11 -7.42 -36.28 -27.71
C ASP A 11 -8.60 -35.45 -27.19
N SER A 12 -9.56 -35.22 -28.08
CA SER A 12 -10.76 -34.43 -27.84
C SER A 12 -11.81 -35.31 -27.16
N SER A 13 -11.43 -36.02 -26.10
CA SER A 13 -12.38 -36.58 -25.12
C SER A 13 -12.89 -35.43 -24.26
N VAL A 14 -13.54 -34.46 -24.93
CA VAL A 14 -14.42 -33.49 -24.30
C VAL A 14 -15.48 -34.32 -23.60
N TYR A 15 -15.52 -34.17 -22.29
CA TYR A 15 -16.53 -34.72 -21.41
C TYR A 15 -17.91 -34.68 -22.07
N ASP A 16 -18.41 -35.83 -22.52
CA ASP A 16 -19.83 -36.10 -22.71
C ASP A 16 -20.49 -36.02 -21.32
N MET A 17 -20.70 -34.78 -20.85
CA MET A 17 -21.55 -34.48 -19.69
C MET A 17 -23.03 -34.39 -20.08
N ASP A 18 -23.36 -34.67 -21.35
CA ASP A 18 -24.74 -34.88 -21.81
C ASP A 18 -25.20 -36.32 -21.53
N ARG A 19 -24.65 -36.93 -20.47
CA ARG A 19 -25.29 -38.08 -19.84
C ARG A 19 -26.53 -37.54 -19.15
N GLU A 20 -27.62 -37.45 -19.91
CA GLU A 20 -28.97 -37.29 -19.40
C GLU A 20 -29.09 -38.26 -18.22
N LEU A 21 -29.04 -37.71 -17.01
CA LEU A 21 -29.38 -38.46 -15.83
C LEU A 21 -30.88 -38.71 -16.02
N ASP A 22 -31.22 -39.94 -16.41
CA ASP A 22 -32.59 -40.47 -16.46
C ASP A 22 -33.15 -40.51 -15.03
N LEU A 23 -33.28 -39.33 -14.41
CA LEU A 23 -33.90 -39.14 -13.14
C LEU A 23 -35.39 -39.39 -13.36
N SER A 24 -35.94 -40.25 -12.53
CA SER A 24 -37.37 -40.44 -12.46
C SER A 24 -38.06 -39.11 -12.14
N PRO A 25 -39.33 -38.93 -12.56
CA PRO A 25 -40.11 -37.75 -12.18
C PRO A 25 -40.18 -37.51 -10.67
N GLU A 26 -40.02 -38.58 -9.86
CA GLU A 26 -39.96 -38.50 -8.40
C GLU A 26 -38.65 -37.86 -7.91
N GLU A 27 -37.50 -38.24 -8.47
CA GLU A 27 -36.20 -37.66 -8.13
C GLU A 27 -36.09 -36.18 -8.55
N ILE A 28 -36.69 -35.80 -9.68
CA ILE A 28 -36.75 -34.40 -10.11
C ILE A 28 -37.58 -33.57 -9.12
N ALA A 29 -38.72 -34.09 -8.66
CA ALA A 29 -39.57 -33.42 -7.69
C ALA A 29 -38.88 -33.27 -6.31
N GLU A 30 -38.13 -34.28 -5.88
CA GLU A 30 -37.33 -34.21 -4.64
C GLU A 30 -36.23 -33.14 -4.74
N PHE A 31 -35.52 -33.09 -5.86
CA PHE A 31 -34.47 -32.09 -6.10
C PHE A 31 -35.02 -30.65 -6.12
N GLU A 32 -36.16 -30.43 -6.78
CA GLU A 32 -36.82 -29.12 -6.81
C GLU A 32 -37.32 -28.69 -5.42
N ASP A 33 -37.77 -29.63 -4.58
CA ASP A 33 -38.18 -29.34 -3.20
C ASP A 33 -36.98 -29.02 -2.31
N GLU A 34 -35.85 -29.72 -2.48
CA GLU A 34 -34.60 -29.43 -1.78
C GLU A 34 -34.04 -28.04 -2.13
N MET A 35 -33.96 -27.70 -3.42
CA MET A 35 -33.56 -26.37 -3.89
C MET A 35 -34.46 -25.26 -3.33
N ARG A 36 -35.77 -25.53 -3.21
CA ARG A 36 -36.72 -24.56 -2.62
C ARG A 36 -36.47 -24.36 -1.13
N ARG A 37 -36.23 -25.43 -0.37
CA ARG A 37 -35.90 -25.34 1.06
C ARG A 37 -34.58 -24.60 1.30
N GLU A 38 -33.56 -24.85 0.49
CA GLU A 38 -32.29 -24.12 0.59
C GLU A 38 -32.46 -22.63 0.29
N GLN A 39 -33.28 -22.30 -0.71
CA GLN A 39 -33.58 -20.91 -1.02
C GLN A 39 -34.37 -20.22 0.12
N GLU A 40 -35.35 -20.91 0.69
CA GLU A 40 -36.11 -20.42 1.85
C GLU A 40 -35.22 -20.25 3.10
N ASP A 41 -34.30 -21.18 3.36
CA ASP A 41 -33.35 -21.08 4.47
C ASP A 41 -32.34 -19.94 4.26
N ASN A 42 -31.88 -19.73 3.02
CA ASN A 42 -30.99 -18.62 2.70
C ASN A 42 -31.73 -17.27 2.82
N GLU A 43 -32.97 -17.18 2.33
CA GLU A 43 -33.82 -16.02 2.54
C GLU A 43 -34.09 -15.77 4.03
N ARG A 44 -34.30 -16.83 4.82
CA ARG A 44 -34.48 -16.74 6.27
C ARG A 44 -33.21 -16.26 6.98
N TRP A 45 -32.03 -16.74 6.59
CA TRP A 45 -30.74 -16.27 7.12
C TRP A 45 -30.46 -14.81 6.75
N MET A 46 -30.82 -14.39 5.53
CA MET A 46 -30.67 -13.01 5.08
C MET A 46 -31.73 -12.06 5.66
N ALA A 47 -32.90 -12.60 6.04
CA ALA A 47 -34.00 -11.84 6.64
C ALA A 47 -33.97 -11.81 8.17
N GLN A 48 -33.06 -12.54 8.82
CA GLN A 48 -32.80 -12.31 10.23
C GLN A 48 -32.29 -10.88 10.37
N PRO A 49 -33.01 -9.97 11.07
CA PRO A 49 -32.44 -8.70 11.42
C PRO A 49 -31.13 -9.02 12.15
N ASN A 50 -30.02 -8.41 11.73
CA ASN A 50 -28.78 -8.51 12.48
C ASN A 50 -29.09 -7.99 13.89
N GLU A 51 -29.39 -8.88 14.84
CA GLU A 51 -29.64 -8.50 16.24
C GLU A 51 -28.38 -7.84 16.82
N ASP A 52 -27.21 -8.10 16.21
CA ASP A 52 -25.94 -7.43 16.48
C ASP A 52 -25.83 -5.98 15.95
N GLU A 53 -26.70 -5.55 15.02
CA GLU A 53 -26.74 -4.16 14.52
C GLU A 53 -27.50 -3.21 15.46
N GLU A 54 -28.43 -3.72 16.29
CA GLU A 54 -29.22 -2.85 17.16
C GLU A 54 -28.47 -2.41 18.44
N GLU A 55 -27.40 -3.12 18.82
CA GLU A 55 -26.64 -2.85 20.05
C GLU A 55 -25.41 -1.93 19.86
N THR A 56 -25.08 -1.53 18.63
CA THR A 56 -23.98 -0.58 18.36
C THR A 56 -24.48 0.76 17.86
N ARG A 57 -25.53 1.31 18.49
CA ARG A 57 -25.74 2.76 18.39
C ARG A 57 -24.48 3.41 18.96
N PRO A 58 -23.66 4.11 18.13
CA PRO A 58 -22.47 4.76 18.63
C PRO A 58 -22.92 5.68 19.76
N ALA A 59 -22.27 5.55 20.91
CA ALA A 59 -22.57 6.41 22.05
C ALA A 59 -22.65 7.86 21.57
N GLU A 60 -23.64 8.62 22.06
CA GLU A 60 -23.73 10.02 21.68
C GLU A 60 -22.43 10.72 22.11
N SER A 61 -21.82 11.48 21.19
CA SER A 61 -20.59 12.21 21.52
C SER A 61 -20.84 13.16 22.68
N LEU A 62 -19.87 13.26 23.58
CA LEU A 62 -19.92 14.20 24.69
C LEU A 62 -19.73 15.66 24.25
N TYR A 63 -19.38 15.89 22.98
CA TYR A 63 -18.95 17.20 22.48
C TYR A 63 -19.86 17.73 21.36
N ASN A 64 -19.98 19.07 21.31
CA ASN A 64 -20.71 19.81 20.27
C ASN A 64 -22.15 19.30 20.03
N ASN A 65 -22.89 19.00 21.09
CA ASN A 65 -24.27 18.49 21.06
C ASN A 65 -24.38 17.14 20.34
N GLY A 66 -23.58 16.15 20.74
CA GLY A 66 -23.62 14.81 20.14
C GLY A 66 -22.93 14.70 18.78
N LYS A 67 -22.29 15.76 18.28
CA LYS A 67 -21.70 15.78 16.93
C LYS A 67 -20.25 15.30 16.86
N GLY A 68 -19.51 15.31 17.98
CA GLY A 68 -18.08 14.98 17.98
C GLY A 68 -17.16 16.17 18.15
N VAL A 69 -15.87 15.92 18.04
CA VAL A 69 -14.80 16.92 18.06
C VAL A 69 -14.77 17.65 16.71
N GLN A 70 -14.56 18.97 16.73
CA GLN A 70 -14.48 19.75 15.51
C GLN A 70 -13.07 19.65 14.90
N TYR A 71 -12.98 19.18 13.66
CA TYR A 71 -11.74 19.13 12.90
C TYR A 71 -11.72 20.25 11.85
N ALA A 72 -10.79 21.20 11.99
CA ALA A 72 -10.49 22.21 10.99
C ALA A 72 -9.47 21.63 9.99
N LEU A 73 -9.94 21.22 8.83
CA LEU A 73 -9.16 20.56 7.80
C LEU A 73 -8.61 21.60 6.83
N GLU A 74 -7.30 21.64 6.63
CA GLU A 74 -6.65 22.48 5.64
C GLU A 74 -5.81 21.60 4.71
N LEU A 75 -6.00 21.70 3.40
CA LEU A 75 -5.17 21.05 2.39
C LEU A 75 -4.43 22.12 1.61
N GLN A 76 -3.10 22.01 1.59
CA GLN A 76 -2.23 22.83 0.76
C GLN A 76 -1.86 22.04 -0.50
N PRO A 77 -2.64 22.17 -1.60
CA PRO A 77 -2.38 21.42 -2.82
C PRO A 77 -1.06 21.87 -3.47
N LEU A 78 -0.45 20.96 -4.23
CA LEU A 78 0.69 21.31 -5.07
C LEU A 78 0.29 22.39 -6.10
N PRO A 79 1.18 23.35 -6.39
CA PRO A 79 0.95 24.26 -7.50
C PRO A 79 0.87 23.45 -8.79
N ILE A 80 -0.26 23.55 -9.49
CA ILE A 80 -0.44 22.95 -10.81
C ILE A 80 0.70 23.49 -11.70
N PRO A 81 1.50 22.63 -12.36
CA PRO A 81 2.56 23.07 -13.25
C PRO A 81 1.93 23.92 -14.35
N ALA A 82 2.08 25.23 -14.23
CA ALA A 82 1.60 26.16 -15.23
C ALA A 82 2.35 25.90 -16.55
N ALA A 83 1.62 25.90 -17.66
CA ALA A 83 2.23 25.88 -18.98
C ALA A 83 3.29 27.01 -19.12
N PRO A 84 4.33 26.82 -19.95
CA PRO A 84 5.50 27.70 -20.04
C PRO A 84 5.18 29.19 -20.26
N PRO A 85 6.14 30.09 -19.94
CA PRO A 85 5.97 31.06 -18.87
C PRO A 85 5.47 32.41 -19.37
N LYS A 86 4.49 32.99 -18.68
CA LYS A 86 4.45 34.44 -18.43
C LYS A 86 3.85 34.71 -17.05
N LYS A 87 4.73 35.08 -16.10
CA LYS A 87 4.47 35.64 -14.75
C LYS A 87 4.41 34.62 -13.60
N THR A 88 4.82 35.10 -12.43
CA THR A 88 5.05 34.43 -11.15
C THR A 88 4.05 33.31 -10.80
N MET A 89 4.55 32.15 -10.37
CA MET A 89 3.72 31.05 -9.87
C MET A 89 2.98 31.51 -8.61
N LYS A 90 1.67 31.73 -8.72
CA LYS A 90 0.81 31.95 -7.56
C LYS A 90 0.75 30.64 -6.78
N LYS A 91 0.90 30.72 -5.45
CA LYS A 91 0.63 29.56 -4.57
C LYS A 91 -0.78 29.06 -4.85
N ALA A 92 -0.95 27.74 -4.88
CA ALA A 92 -2.27 27.15 -5.04
C ALA A 92 -3.19 27.60 -3.88
N PRO A 93 -4.48 27.84 -4.13
CA PRO A 93 -5.41 28.26 -3.09
C PRO A 93 -5.51 27.17 -2.01
N LEU A 94 -5.42 27.59 -0.75
CA LEU A 94 -5.57 26.72 0.42
C LEU A 94 -7.03 26.26 0.52
N VAL A 95 -7.26 24.95 0.48
CA VAL A 95 -8.61 24.36 0.62
C VAL A 95 -8.89 24.19 2.10
N LYS A 96 -10.00 24.76 2.59
CA LYS A 96 -10.40 24.68 4.00
C LYS A 96 -11.77 24.04 4.14
N ARG A 97 -11.88 23.07 5.04
CA ARG A 97 -13.13 22.37 5.38
C ARG A 97 -13.23 22.21 6.89
N ALA A 98 -14.43 21.96 7.38
CA ALA A 98 -14.68 21.58 8.76
C ALA A 98 -15.42 20.25 8.78
N ALA A 99 -15.03 19.37 9.69
CA ALA A 99 -15.71 18.11 9.95
C ALA A 99 -15.97 17.97 11.45
N TYR A 100 -17.03 17.24 11.80
CA TYR A 100 -17.27 16.80 13.17
C TYR A 100 -17.15 15.28 13.15
N ILE A 101 -16.25 14.76 13.97
CA ILE A 101 -15.88 13.32 13.99
C ILE A 101 -15.92 12.86 15.44
N HIS A 102 -16.43 11.65 15.68
CA HIS A 102 -16.64 11.14 17.02
C HIS A 102 -15.30 10.86 17.70
N GLU A 103 -15.18 11.15 18.99
CA GLU A 103 -13.93 10.99 19.75
C GLU A 103 -13.47 9.54 19.91
N ALA A 104 -14.39 8.59 19.75
CA ALA A 104 -14.10 7.15 19.78
C ALA A 104 -13.71 6.57 18.41
N ASP A 105 -13.80 7.36 17.34
CA ASP A 105 -13.43 6.88 15.99
C ASP A 105 -11.94 6.57 15.93
N ASN A 106 -11.57 5.52 15.18
CA ASN A 106 -10.17 5.16 15.07
C ASN A 106 -9.40 6.25 14.33
N PHE A 107 -8.11 6.38 14.66
CA PHE A 107 -7.21 7.32 14.01
C PHE A 107 -7.21 7.20 12.46
N ALA A 108 -7.34 5.97 11.92
CA ALA A 108 -7.44 5.76 10.48
C ALA A 108 -8.75 6.32 9.91
N ASP A 109 -9.88 6.03 10.56
CA ASP A 109 -11.23 6.48 10.16
C ASP A 109 -11.34 8.01 10.20
N VAL A 110 -10.70 8.66 11.17
CA VAL A 110 -10.59 10.12 11.26
C VAL A 110 -9.87 10.69 10.03
N LEU A 111 -8.75 10.09 9.62
CA LEU A 111 -7.98 10.53 8.45
C LEU A 111 -8.74 10.27 7.13
N GLU A 112 -9.39 9.12 7.01
CA GLU A 112 -10.21 8.77 5.84
C GLU A 112 -11.39 9.74 5.69
N THR A 113 -12.11 9.99 6.79
CA THR A 113 -13.19 10.97 6.84
C THR A 113 -12.68 12.37 6.48
N ALA A 114 -11.51 12.77 7.00
CA ALA A 114 -10.91 14.05 6.67
C ALA A 114 -10.57 14.18 5.17
N LEU A 115 -9.95 13.17 4.57
CA LEU A 115 -9.61 13.17 3.14
C LEU A 115 -10.85 13.13 2.24
N ALA A 116 -11.87 12.37 2.63
CA ALA A 116 -13.16 12.36 1.95
C ALA A 116 -13.82 13.75 1.97
N LYS A 117 -13.78 14.46 3.11
CA LYS A 117 -14.30 15.84 3.23
C LYS A 117 -13.47 16.87 2.45
N LEU A 118 -12.18 16.62 2.27
CA LEU A 118 -11.29 17.43 1.43
C LEU A 118 -11.42 17.12 -0.06
N GLU A 119 -12.29 16.18 -0.46
CA GLU A 119 -12.50 15.74 -1.85
C GLU A 119 -11.23 15.15 -2.47
N ARG A 120 -10.37 14.52 -1.64
CA ARG A 120 -9.09 13.90 -2.06
C ARG A 120 -8.95 12.45 -1.60
N PRO A 121 -9.82 11.55 -2.07
CA PRO A 121 -9.70 10.12 -1.80
C PRO A 121 -8.50 9.48 -2.54
N ASP A 122 -7.87 10.20 -3.48
CA ASP A 122 -6.67 9.77 -4.21
C ASP A 122 -5.39 9.77 -3.35
N LEU A 123 -5.44 10.40 -2.17
CA LEU A 123 -4.30 10.47 -1.26
C LEU A 123 -4.24 9.22 -0.38
N ASP A 124 -3.58 8.18 -0.89
CA ASP A 124 -3.41 6.91 -0.18
C ASP A 124 -2.53 7.06 1.08
N PHE A 125 -2.98 6.44 2.18
CA PHE A 125 -2.22 6.29 3.42
C PHE A 125 -2.46 4.92 4.05
N ILE A 126 -1.54 4.49 4.90
CA ILE A 126 -1.66 3.26 5.68
C ILE A 126 -1.23 3.52 7.11
N VAL A 127 -2.00 3.05 8.09
CA VAL A 127 -1.62 3.07 9.50
C VAL A 127 -1.14 1.67 9.91
N VAL A 128 0.15 1.52 10.23
CA VAL A 128 0.75 0.24 10.63
C VAL A 128 1.27 0.33 12.06
N ALA A 129 0.73 -0.48 12.97
CA ALA A 129 1.10 -0.46 14.39
C ALA A 129 1.03 0.95 15.01
N GLY A 130 -0.02 1.71 14.66
CA GLY A 130 -0.20 3.09 15.11
C GLY A 130 0.77 4.10 14.48
N GLN A 131 1.55 3.74 13.47
CA GLN A 131 2.38 4.68 12.70
C GLN A 131 1.71 5.04 11.37
N LEU A 132 1.55 6.33 11.11
CA LEU A 132 1.05 6.85 9.85
C LEU A 132 2.15 6.76 8.78
N ARG A 133 1.84 6.07 7.68
CA ARG A 133 2.69 5.99 6.48
C ARG A 133 1.96 6.61 5.31
N THR A 134 2.47 7.73 4.85
CA THR A 134 1.98 8.47 3.69
C THR A 134 3.12 8.57 2.66
N LYS A 135 2.77 8.49 1.38
CA LYS A 135 3.74 8.65 0.28
C LYS A 135 3.70 10.04 -0.33
N PHE A 136 2.50 10.59 -0.48
CA PHE A 136 2.26 11.78 -1.30
C PHE A 136 1.95 13.04 -0.49
N PHE A 137 1.86 12.94 0.84
CA PHE A 137 1.55 14.08 1.70
C PHE A 137 2.11 13.88 3.10
N THR A 138 2.22 14.98 3.84
CA THR A 138 2.48 14.97 5.29
C THR A 138 1.30 15.58 6.01
N VAL A 139 0.97 15.03 7.19
CA VAL A 139 -0.08 15.56 8.05
C VAL A 139 0.56 16.29 9.22
N ASN A 140 0.17 17.54 9.42
CA ASN A 140 0.57 18.35 10.57
C ASN A 140 -0.66 18.62 11.44
N ILE A 141 -0.53 18.43 12.74
CA ILE A 141 -1.59 18.67 13.73
C ILE A 141 -1.33 19.94 14.51
N SER A 142 -2.40 20.70 14.76
CA SER A 142 -2.39 21.88 15.62
C SER A 142 -3.61 21.88 16.53
N VAL A 143 -3.42 22.16 17.82
CA VAL A 143 -4.51 22.36 18.78
C VAL A 143 -4.47 23.82 19.20
N PRO A 144 -5.41 24.67 18.74
CA PRO A 144 -5.45 26.09 19.09
C PRO A 144 -5.36 26.27 20.62
N TYR A 145 -4.49 27.15 21.11
CA TYR A 145 -4.18 27.36 22.54
C TYR A 145 -3.70 26.13 23.35
N GLY A 146 -3.48 24.97 22.72
CA GLY A 146 -3.05 23.72 23.37
C GLY A 146 -1.54 23.50 23.43
N GLY A 147 -0.77 24.50 22.99
CA GLY A 147 0.69 24.41 22.87
C GLY A 147 1.20 23.53 21.74
N ILE A 148 0.31 22.77 21.07
CA ILE A 148 0.64 21.99 19.87
C ILE A 148 0.38 22.86 18.65
N THR A 149 1.43 23.27 17.96
CA THR A 149 1.36 24.06 16.72
C THR A 149 2.19 23.41 15.63
N ASN A 150 1.56 23.07 14.51
CA ASN A 150 2.19 22.46 13.31
C ASN A 150 3.14 21.30 13.65
N GLN A 151 2.74 20.43 14.56
CA GLN A 151 3.52 19.25 14.89
C GLN A 151 3.26 18.18 13.82
N PRO A 152 4.29 17.53 13.25
CA PRO A 152 4.07 16.44 12.31
C PRO A 152 3.39 15.27 13.01
N LEU A 153 2.32 14.77 12.41
CA LEU A 153 1.52 13.66 12.92
C LEU A 153 2.05 12.35 12.34
N LYS A 154 2.86 11.62 13.10
CA LYS A 154 3.48 10.36 12.67
C LYS A 154 2.90 9.16 13.38
N THR A 155 2.39 9.34 14.59
CA THR A 155 1.93 8.24 15.44
C THR A 155 0.54 8.48 16.03
N LYS A 156 -0.17 7.40 16.32
CA LYS A 156 -1.45 7.42 17.03
C LYS A 156 -1.29 8.04 18.42
N ALA A 157 -0.18 7.80 19.11
CA ALA A 157 0.07 8.41 20.42
C ALA A 157 0.12 9.96 20.36
N GLU A 158 0.68 10.54 19.29
CA GLU A 158 0.65 11.99 19.08
C GLU A 158 -0.77 12.49 18.79
N PHE A 159 -1.57 11.72 18.06
CA PHE A 159 -2.97 11.99 17.82
C PHE A 159 -3.78 11.98 19.13
N ASP A 160 -3.66 10.91 19.92
CA ASP A 160 -4.36 10.74 21.19
C ASP A 160 -3.98 11.86 22.18
N ASN A 161 -2.71 12.27 22.23
CA ASN A 161 -2.26 13.41 23.04
C ASN A 161 -2.90 14.73 22.61
N ALA A 162 -3.02 14.95 21.29
CA ALA A 162 -3.68 16.13 20.76
C ALA A 162 -5.19 16.11 21.03
N LEU A 163 -5.82 14.93 20.97
CA LEU A 163 -7.23 14.72 21.29
C LEU A 163 -7.51 15.02 22.76
N GLU A 164 -6.71 14.48 23.68
CA GLU A 164 -6.81 14.75 25.13
C GLU A 164 -6.69 16.24 25.45
N LYS A 165 -5.75 16.94 24.81
CA LYS A 165 -5.60 18.40 24.98
C LYS A 165 -6.73 19.22 24.37
N ALA A 166 -7.39 18.70 23.34
CA ALA A 166 -8.53 19.34 22.70
C ALA A 166 -9.81 19.15 23.51
N THR A 167 -10.06 17.94 24.04
CA THR A 167 -11.27 17.59 24.80
C THR A 167 -11.34 18.26 26.17
N GLY A 168 -10.21 18.64 26.77
CA GLY A 168 -10.17 19.44 28.01
C GLY A 168 -10.70 20.88 27.89
N ARG A 169 -11.31 21.26 26.75
CA ARG A 169 -11.73 22.64 26.44
C ARG A 169 -13.22 22.74 26.21
N LYS A 170 -13.75 23.95 26.42
CA LYS A 170 -15.15 24.28 26.13
C LYS A 170 -15.54 24.01 24.67
N THR A 171 -14.61 24.20 23.73
CA THR A 171 -14.80 23.92 22.31
C THR A 171 -13.63 23.07 21.82
N PRO A 172 -13.80 21.75 21.71
CA PRO A 172 -12.73 20.87 21.27
C PRO A 172 -12.55 21.03 19.76
N THR A 173 -11.46 21.69 19.39
CA THR A 173 -11.10 21.94 18.00
C THR A 173 -9.69 21.45 17.73
N ILE A 174 -9.54 20.60 16.72
CA ILE A 174 -8.26 20.10 16.23
C ILE A 174 -8.09 20.58 14.79
N LYS A 175 -6.93 21.15 14.46
CA LYS A 175 -6.60 21.55 13.10
C LYS A 175 -5.67 20.52 12.47
N LEU A 176 -6.07 19.95 11.34
CA LEU A 176 -5.27 19.02 10.55
C LEU A 176 -4.87 19.69 9.23
N CYS A 177 -3.58 19.86 9.03
CA CYS A 177 -3.00 20.42 7.80
C CYS A 177 -2.41 19.28 6.97
N PHE A 178 -2.91 19.10 5.75
CA PHE A 178 -2.41 18.16 4.77
C PHE A 178 -1.53 18.93 3.78
N ASP A 179 -0.24 18.66 3.83
CA ASP A 179 0.74 19.27 2.93
C ASP A 179 1.14 18.22 1.89
N GLU A 180 0.75 18.43 0.63
CA GLU A 180 1.16 17.53 -0.43
C GLU A 180 2.66 17.62 -0.69
N LEU A 181 3.29 16.46 -0.75
CA LEU A 181 4.70 16.33 -1.09
C LEU A 181 4.83 16.38 -2.61
N LYS A 182 5.74 17.24 -3.08
CA LYS A 182 6.14 17.22 -4.49
C LYS A 182 6.78 15.87 -4.77
N LYS A 183 6.36 15.24 -5.86
CA LYS A 183 7.11 14.12 -6.43
C LYS A 183 8.54 14.58 -6.67
N THR A 184 9.49 13.73 -6.30
CA THR A 184 10.88 14.00 -6.64
C THR A 184 11.04 13.96 -8.17
N PRO A 185 11.97 14.74 -8.76
CA PRO A 185 12.17 14.71 -10.21
C PRO A 185 12.48 13.29 -10.70
N MET A 186 13.13 12.48 -9.87
CA MET A 186 13.38 11.07 -10.15
C MET A 186 12.09 10.24 -10.20
N GLU A 187 11.13 10.46 -9.28
CA GLU A 187 9.83 9.77 -9.33
C GLU A 187 8.99 10.19 -10.54
N GLU A 188 9.08 11.46 -10.96
CA GLU A 188 8.44 11.92 -12.19
C GLU A 188 9.03 11.21 -13.42
N GLU A 189 10.35 11.11 -13.52
CA GLU A 189 11.03 10.35 -14.58
C GLU A 189 10.65 8.86 -14.55
N ILE A 190 10.53 8.26 -13.36
CA ILE A 190 10.07 6.86 -13.21
C ILE A 190 8.64 6.73 -13.74
N ASP A 191 7.72 7.62 -13.36
CA ASP A 191 6.33 7.58 -13.80
C ASP A 191 6.21 7.76 -15.33
N GLU A 192 7.03 8.62 -15.94
CA GLU A 192 7.12 8.78 -17.39
C GLU A 192 7.58 7.48 -18.08
N VAL A 193 8.62 6.83 -17.55
CA VAL A 193 9.12 5.55 -18.07
C VAL A 193 8.11 4.42 -17.86
N VAL A 194 7.38 4.40 -16.73
CA VAL A 194 6.28 3.46 -16.49
C VAL A 194 5.21 3.60 -17.57
N GLN A 195 4.80 4.82 -17.91
CA GLN A 195 3.82 5.05 -18.98
C GLN A 195 4.33 4.57 -20.35
N GLN A 196 5.62 4.80 -20.64
CA GLN A 196 6.24 4.31 -21.88
C GLN A 196 6.26 2.78 -21.94
N LEU A 197 6.67 2.11 -20.85
CA LEU A 197 6.68 0.65 -20.74
C LEU A 197 5.26 0.07 -20.89
N MET A 198 4.27 0.67 -20.23
CA MET A 198 2.87 0.26 -20.34
C MET A 198 2.32 0.41 -21.77
N GLY A 199 2.75 1.45 -22.50
CA GLY A 199 2.39 1.66 -23.89
C GLY A 199 3.06 0.68 -24.85
N HIS A 200 4.33 0.31 -24.60
CA HIS A 200 5.09 -0.59 -25.46
C HIS A 200 4.73 -2.07 -25.28
N HIS A 201 4.50 -2.51 -24.04
CA HIS A 201 4.31 -3.94 -23.71
C HIS A 201 2.84 -4.36 -23.62
N LYS A 202 1.93 -3.63 -24.27
CA LYS A 202 0.52 -4.01 -24.33
C LYS A 202 0.35 -5.23 -25.23
N CYS A 203 -0.12 -6.34 -24.66
CA CYS A 203 -0.43 -7.54 -25.42
C CYS A 203 -1.69 -7.33 -26.28
N ASN A 204 -1.61 -7.60 -27.59
CA ASN A 204 -2.75 -7.55 -28.50
C ASN A 204 -3.40 -8.93 -28.74
N ASN A 205 -2.89 -9.99 -28.11
CA ASN A 205 -3.39 -11.34 -28.29
C ASN A 205 -4.66 -11.56 -27.45
N ALA A 206 -5.79 -11.85 -28.09
CA ALA A 206 -7.07 -12.13 -27.43
C ALA A 206 -7.01 -13.36 -26.50
N ALA A 207 -6.12 -14.32 -26.78
CA ALA A 207 -5.90 -15.48 -25.92
C ALA A 207 -5.19 -15.13 -24.61
N CYS A 208 -4.55 -13.96 -24.53
CA CYS A 208 -4.02 -13.43 -23.28
C CYS A 208 -5.19 -12.83 -22.49
N GLY A 209 -6.05 -13.69 -21.93
CA GLY A 209 -7.38 -13.40 -21.37
C GLY A 209 -7.43 -12.46 -20.15
N SER A 210 -6.38 -11.68 -19.93
CA SER A 210 -6.34 -10.65 -18.89
C SER A 210 -6.25 -9.29 -19.58
N GLY A 211 -7.32 -8.51 -19.51
CA GLY A 211 -7.47 -7.21 -20.20
C GLY A 211 -6.43 -6.14 -19.82
N VAL A 212 -5.54 -6.44 -18.86
CA VAL A 212 -4.41 -5.60 -18.44
C VAL A 212 -3.10 -6.42 -18.45
N VAL A 213 -3.01 -7.31 -19.43
CA VAL A 213 -1.86 -8.11 -19.86
C VAL A 213 -0.66 -7.31 -20.35
N TRP A 214 0.28 -6.86 -19.51
CA TRP A 214 1.57 -6.40 -20.05
C TRP A 214 2.48 -7.61 -20.25
N CYS A 215 2.77 -7.94 -21.51
CA CYS A 215 3.59 -9.10 -21.88
C CYS A 215 4.85 -8.67 -22.58
N ILE A 216 5.96 -9.32 -22.22
CA ILE A 216 7.13 -9.41 -23.07
C ILE A 216 7.02 -10.74 -23.81
N LEU A 217 7.13 -10.72 -25.14
CA LEU A 217 7.33 -11.94 -25.91
C LEU A 217 8.80 -12.33 -25.81
N ILE A 218 9.09 -13.38 -25.04
CA ILE A 218 10.40 -14.02 -25.04
C ILE A 218 10.17 -15.43 -25.56
N ASN A 219 10.68 -15.73 -26.76
CA ASN A 219 10.53 -17.04 -27.41
C ASN A 219 9.06 -17.49 -27.59
N GLY A 220 8.14 -16.54 -27.80
CA GLY A 220 6.70 -16.84 -27.95
C GLY A 220 5.95 -17.05 -26.63
N VAL A 221 6.63 -17.05 -25.48
CA VAL A 221 6.00 -17.15 -24.16
C VAL A 221 5.66 -15.76 -23.64
N HIS A 222 4.44 -15.61 -23.13
CA HIS A 222 3.94 -14.37 -22.55
C HIS A 222 4.24 -14.33 -21.05
N VAL A 223 5.17 -13.47 -20.63
CA VAL A 223 5.42 -13.23 -19.20
C VAL A 223 4.51 -12.12 -18.70
N ARG A 224 3.71 -12.37 -17.67
CA ARG A 224 2.82 -11.36 -17.07
C ARG A 224 3.62 -10.39 -16.21
N LEU A 225 3.62 -9.10 -16.56
CA LEU A 225 4.18 -8.07 -15.69
C LEU A 225 3.12 -7.56 -14.72
N THR A 226 3.48 -7.42 -13.45
CA THR A 226 2.66 -6.70 -12.45
C THR A 226 3.01 -5.20 -12.48
N ALA A 227 2.16 -4.34 -11.93
CA ALA A 227 2.46 -2.91 -11.81
C ALA A 227 3.75 -2.66 -11.01
N GLN A 228 4.05 -3.54 -10.04
CA GLN A 228 5.29 -3.50 -9.27
C GLN A 228 6.51 -3.86 -10.14
N ASN A 229 6.40 -4.87 -11.00
CA ASN A 229 7.47 -5.23 -11.94
C ASN A 229 7.75 -4.10 -12.94
N ILE A 230 6.71 -3.42 -13.45
CA ILE A 230 6.90 -2.28 -14.36
C ILE A 230 7.58 -1.12 -13.65
N LYS A 231 7.18 -0.79 -12.42
CA LYS A 231 7.84 0.24 -11.62
C LYS A 231 9.31 -0.10 -11.35
N LEU A 232 9.59 -1.36 -11.01
CA LEU A 232 10.96 -1.84 -10.80
C LEU A 232 11.80 -1.72 -12.09
N TRP A 233 11.24 -2.09 -13.24
CA TRP A 233 11.91 -1.93 -14.53
C TRP A 233 12.18 -0.44 -14.83
N ALA A 234 11.19 0.43 -14.63
CA ALA A 234 11.35 1.86 -14.80
C ALA A 234 12.45 2.45 -13.89
N THR A 235 12.54 2.01 -12.63
CA THR A 235 13.64 2.43 -11.74
C THR A 235 15.01 2.07 -12.31
N TYR A 236 15.17 0.87 -12.88
CA TYR A 236 16.43 0.44 -13.49
C TYR A 236 16.84 1.27 -14.72
N ILE A 237 15.86 1.68 -15.53
CA ILE A 237 16.09 2.54 -16.70
C ILE A 237 16.53 3.94 -16.24
N VAL A 238 15.84 4.52 -15.26
CA VAL A 238 16.16 5.85 -14.71
C VAL A 238 17.53 5.85 -14.02
N GLU A 239 17.89 4.77 -13.32
CA GLU A 239 19.21 4.55 -12.73
C GLU A 239 20.32 4.29 -13.78
N LYS A 240 19.96 4.15 -15.07
CA LYS A 240 20.87 3.89 -16.19
C LYS A 240 21.72 2.63 -16.00
N THR A 241 21.09 1.58 -15.49
CA THR A 241 21.75 0.29 -15.34
C THR A 241 22.14 -0.25 -16.72
N PRO A 242 23.39 -0.74 -16.91
CA PRO A 242 23.84 -1.22 -18.22
C PRO A 242 22.96 -2.38 -18.69
N ASN A 243 22.66 -2.38 -20.00
CA ASN A 243 21.82 -3.38 -20.67
C ASN A 243 20.35 -3.42 -20.22
N VAL A 244 19.85 -2.39 -19.52
CA VAL A 244 18.42 -2.24 -19.24
C VAL A 244 17.87 -1.07 -20.05
N ASP A 245 16.87 -1.33 -20.87
CA ASP A 245 16.18 -0.34 -21.69
C ASP A 245 14.68 -0.66 -21.79
N LEU A 246 13.93 0.05 -22.65
CA LEU A 246 12.49 -0.15 -22.82
C LEU A 246 12.12 -1.55 -23.37
N PHE A 247 13.06 -2.29 -23.94
CA PHE A 247 12.84 -3.60 -24.58
C PHE A 247 13.50 -4.75 -23.82
N THR A 248 14.55 -4.44 -23.06
CA THR A 248 15.39 -5.40 -22.35
C THR A 248 15.15 -5.23 -20.85
N PRO A 249 14.39 -6.15 -20.22
CA PRO A 249 14.15 -6.08 -18.77
C PRO A 249 15.45 -6.34 -17.99
N PRO A 250 15.52 -5.90 -16.72
CA PRO A 250 16.67 -6.21 -15.87
C PRO A 250 16.80 -7.72 -15.64
N ASP A 251 18.03 -8.23 -15.59
CA ASP A 251 18.32 -9.65 -15.29
C ASP A 251 18.08 -9.94 -13.80
N ARG A 252 16.81 -10.06 -13.43
CA ARG A 252 16.36 -10.54 -12.13
C ARG A 252 15.31 -11.62 -12.28
N LYS A 253 15.15 -12.42 -11.22
CA LYS A 253 14.22 -13.56 -11.19
C LYS A 253 12.78 -13.16 -11.53
N GLU A 254 12.37 -11.94 -11.19
CA GLU A 254 11.02 -11.42 -11.46
C GLU A 254 10.72 -11.22 -12.96
N PHE A 255 11.74 -11.18 -13.81
CA PHE A 255 11.61 -11.01 -15.27
C PHE A 255 12.11 -12.22 -16.06
N ARG A 256 12.60 -13.27 -15.40
CA ARG A 256 13.02 -14.50 -16.07
C ARG A 256 11.79 -15.28 -16.51
N VAL A 257 11.84 -15.77 -17.75
CA VAL A 257 10.88 -16.77 -18.23
C VAL A 257 11.09 -18.02 -17.37
N PRO A 258 10.06 -18.54 -16.68
CA PRO A 258 10.18 -19.82 -16.00
C PRO A 258 10.66 -20.85 -17.01
N THR A 259 11.86 -21.36 -16.82
CA THR A 259 12.31 -22.53 -17.57
C THR A 259 11.57 -23.75 -17.03
N VAL A 260 11.49 -24.83 -17.81
CA VAL A 260 10.84 -26.09 -17.39
C VAL A 260 11.42 -26.65 -16.08
N ASN A 261 12.62 -26.19 -15.69
CA ASN A 261 13.31 -26.57 -14.46
C ASN A 261 13.27 -25.50 -13.36
N ASP A 262 12.68 -24.32 -13.60
CA ASP A 262 12.46 -23.35 -12.54
C ASP A 262 11.22 -23.79 -11.77
N ASP A 263 11.42 -24.22 -10.51
CA ASP A 263 10.46 -24.82 -9.59
C ASP A 263 9.10 -24.07 -9.54
N VAL A 264 8.22 -24.34 -10.51
CA VAL A 264 6.76 -24.05 -10.43
C VAL A 264 6.17 -24.75 -9.19
N ASP A 265 6.86 -25.80 -8.75
CA ASP A 265 6.63 -26.50 -7.50
C ASP A 265 6.68 -25.56 -6.28
N ASP A 266 7.42 -24.45 -6.23
CA ASP A 266 7.51 -23.69 -4.97
C ASP A 266 6.18 -23.03 -4.54
N ILE A 267 5.38 -22.53 -5.49
CA ILE A 267 4.05 -21.94 -5.19
C ILE A 267 3.04 -23.06 -4.94
N GLU A 268 3.06 -24.12 -5.73
CA GLU A 268 2.16 -25.25 -5.58
C GLU A 268 2.47 -26.05 -4.30
N LEU A 269 3.73 -26.08 -3.88
CA LEU A 269 4.24 -26.71 -2.65
C LEU A 269 4.04 -25.78 -1.44
N LEU A 270 4.09 -24.45 -1.60
CA LEU A 270 3.61 -23.50 -0.57
C LEU A 270 2.09 -23.59 -0.38
N ALA A 271 1.33 -23.66 -1.48
CA ALA A 271 -0.12 -23.85 -1.46
C ALA A 271 -0.47 -25.20 -0.85
N SER A 272 0.20 -26.28 -1.26
CA SER A 272 0.04 -27.63 -0.71
C SER A 272 0.48 -27.70 0.75
N ARG A 273 1.55 -27.00 1.18
CA ARG A 273 1.93 -26.90 2.59
C ARG A 273 0.88 -26.13 3.41
N ARG A 274 0.32 -25.04 2.89
CA ARG A 274 -0.77 -24.31 3.55
C ARG A 274 -2.04 -25.17 3.63
N LEU A 275 -2.39 -25.86 2.55
CA LEU A 275 -3.53 -26.77 2.49
C LEU A 275 -3.34 -27.96 3.43
N ASN A 276 -2.16 -28.57 3.47
CA ASN A 276 -1.85 -29.65 4.40
C ASN A 276 -1.81 -29.18 5.86
N LYS A 277 -1.43 -27.91 6.12
CA LYS A 277 -1.54 -27.33 7.47
C LYS A 277 -3.00 -27.08 7.88
N LEU A 278 -3.87 -26.77 6.93
CA LEU A 278 -5.32 -26.66 7.14
C LEU A 278 -5.98 -28.05 7.30
N ARG A 279 -5.56 -29.05 6.52
CA ARG A 279 -6.08 -30.43 6.60
C ARG A 279 -5.57 -31.18 7.81
N GLY A 280 -4.31 -30.98 8.21
CA GLY A 280 -3.73 -31.47 9.46
C GLY A 280 -4.25 -30.76 10.71
N SER A 281 -5.11 -29.74 10.54
CA SER A 281 -5.91 -29.12 11.59
C SER A 281 -7.25 -29.85 11.80
N THR A 282 -7.33 -31.17 11.57
CA THR A 282 -8.02 -31.98 12.58
C THR A 282 -7.22 -31.79 13.86
N GLN A 283 -7.65 -30.83 14.68
CA GLN A 283 -7.07 -30.61 15.98
C GLN A 283 -6.92 -31.98 16.65
N PRO A 284 -5.73 -32.36 17.16
CA PRO A 284 -5.72 -33.42 18.15
C PRO A 284 -6.75 -32.96 19.19
N ASN A 285 -7.76 -33.79 19.44
CA ASN A 285 -8.74 -33.53 20.47
C ASN A 285 -7.94 -33.43 21.77
N ILE A 286 -7.49 -32.22 22.13
CA ILE A 286 -6.79 -31.98 23.37
C ILE A 286 -7.90 -32.10 24.40
N VAL A 287 -8.06 -33.31 24.91
CA VAL A 287 -8.77 -33.56 26.14
C VAL A 287 -7.95 -32.83 27.20
N VAL A 288 -8.27 -31.55 27.42
CA VAL A 288 -7.82 -30.81 28.58
C VAL A 288 -8.52 -31.47 29.75
N ASN A 289 -7.86 -32.47 30.32
CA ASN A 289 -8.31 -33.08 31.55
C ASN A 289 -8.11 -32.02 32.64
N ASN A 290 -9.17 -31.26 32.89
CA ASN A 290 -9.27 -30.22 33.91
C ASN A 290 -9.26 -30.84 35.31
N ASP A 291 -8.18 -31.54 35.64
CA ASP A 291 -7.99 -32.12 36.96
C ASP A 291 -7.46 -31.02 37.90
N PHE A 292 -8.38 -30.14 38.31
CA PHE A 292 -8.11 -29.01 39.22
C PHE A 292 -7.79 -29.45 40.66
N ALA A 293 -7.74 -30.76 40.95
CA ALA A 293 -7.43 -31.28 42.27
C ALA A 293 -6.06 -30.80 42.82
N GLY A 294 -5.09 -30.51 41.95
CA GLY A 294 -3.77 -30.01 42.36
C GLY A 294 -3.69 -28.52 42.72
N LEU A 295 -4.63 -27.70 42.24
CA LEU A 295 -4.53 -26.23 42.34
C LEU A 295 -5.08 -25.67 43.67
N GLY A 296 -5.95 -26.43 44.35
CA GLY A 296 -6.44 -26.09 45.69
C GLY A 296 -5.37 -26.15 46.78
N ALA A 297 -4.37 -27.03 46.64
CA ALA A 297 -3.29 -27.17 47.61
C ALA A 297 -2.28 -26.00 47.57
N ALA A 298 -2.12 -25.34 46.42
CA ALA A 298 -1.18 -24.23 46.25
C ALA A 298 -1.67 -22.92 46.92
N PHE A 299 -2.98 -22.73 47.08
CA PHE A 299 -3.54 -21.50 47.67
C PHE A 299 -3.69 -21.54 49.20
N GLN A 300 -3.67 -22.71 49.84
CA GLN A 300 -3.74 -22.80 51.31
C GLN A 300 -2.44 -22.37 52.01
N GLY A 301 -1.30 -22.28 51.30
CA GLY A 301 -0.01 -21.90 51.88
C GLY A 301 0.20 -20.40 52.13
N VAL A 302 -0.64 -19.52 51.59
CA VAL A 302 -0.38 -18.06 51.62
C VAL A 302 -1.10 -17.33 52.76
N ALA A 303 -2.01 -18.00 53.48
CA ALA A 303 -2.81 -17.37 54.54
C ALA A 303 -2.13 -17.24 55.91
N GLN A 304 -0.89 -17.74 56.11
CA GLN A 304 -0.22 -17.74 57.42
C GLN A 304 0.84 -16.64 57.65
N MET A 305 1.08 -15.71 56.71
CA MET A 305 2.15 -14.70 56.88
C MET A 305 1.71 -13.29 57.30
N PHE A 306 0.44 -13.03 57.59
CA PHE A 306 -0.02 -11.71 58.05
C PHE A 306 -0.45 -11.73 59.51
N ALA A 307 0.52 -11.81 60.42
CA ALA A 307 0.35 -11.37 61.80
C ALA A 307 0.77 -9.88 61.92
N PRO A 308 -0.01 -9.01 62.57
CA PRO A 308 0.33 -7.60 62.71
C PRO A 308 1.41 -7.38 63.81
N ALA A 309 2.48 -6.67 63.46
CA ALA A 309 3.50 -6.20 64.41
C ALA A 309 3.09 -4.87 65.09
N PRO A 310 3.50 -4.61 66.34
CA PRO A 310 3.08 -3.43 67.11
C PRO A 310 3.82 -2.14 66.69
N PRO A 311 3.26 -0.95 66.99
CA PRO A 311 3.81 0.32 66.54
C PRO A 311 5.01 0.71 67.39
N ASN A 312 6.12 1.07 66.75
CA ASN A 312 7.23 1.74 67.42
C ASN A 312 7.64 3.01 66.68
N THR A 313 7.47 4.10 67.41
CA THR A 313 7.83 5.48 67.11
C THR A 313 9.35 5.64 67.12
N THR A 314 9.95 6.10 66.02
CA THR A 314 11.24 6.79 66.11
C THR A 314 11.41 7.76 64.94
N GLN A 315 11.43 9.06 65.26
CA GLN A 315 11.88 10.12 64.36
C GLN A 315 13.39 10.01 64.15
N VAL A 316 13.86 10.12 62.90
CA VAL A 316 15.25 10.49 62.61
C VAL A 316 15.30 11.48 61.43
N ARG A 317 16.01 12.56 61.70
CA ARG A 317 16.36 13.71 60.86
C ARG A 317 16.93 13.32 59.48
N LEU A 318 16.52 14.07 58.47
CA LEU A 318 17.18 14.18 57.17
C LEU A 318 18.07 15.42 57.17
N ASP A 319 19.38 15.24 57.18
CA ASP A 319 20.35 16.25 56.77
C ASP A 319 21.35 15.64 55.78
N ASN A 320 21.63 16.41 54.73
CA ASN A 320 22.81 16.39 53.87
C ASN A 320 23.02 15.21 52.90
N ARG A 321 22.74 15.46 51.61
CA ARG A 321 23.42 14.79 50.48
C ARG A 321 24.32 15.78 49.74
N PRO A 322 25.60 15.43 49.48
CA PRO A 322 26.48 16.19 48.62
C PRO A 322 26.28 15.84 47.14
N ARG A 323 26.54 16.83 46.28
CA ARG A 323 26.67 16.70 44.83
C ARG A 323 27.95 15.92 44.49
N LEU A 324 27.87 15.01 43.50
CA LEU A 324 29.03 14.55 42.75
C LEU A 324 28.75 14.58 41.24
N PHE A 325 29.73 15.13 40.53
CA PHE A 325 29.87 15.23 39.08
C PHE A 325 30.83 14.14 38.59
N ASN A 326 30.76 13.86 37.28
CA ASN A 326 31.70 13.12 36.41
C ASN A 326 31.65 11.59 36.36
N GLY A 327 31.05 11.10 35.26
CA GLY A 327 31.80 10.47 34.17
C GLY A 327 32.34 9.06 34.38
N VAL A 328 31.53 8.04 34.06
CA VAL A 328 32.04 6.70 33.72
C VAL A 328 31.20 6.09 32.58
N VAL A 329 31.89 5.79 31.48
CA VAL A 329 31.39 5.05 30.32
C VAL A 329 31.32 3.57 30.68
N LEU A 330 30.10 2.99 30.68
CA LEU A 330 29.91 1.55 30.81
C LEU A 330 30.06 0.89 29.42
N ARG A 331 31.22 0.25 29.17
CA ARG A 331 31.41 -0.70 28.07
C ARG A 331 30.85 -2.06 28.46
N LYS A 332 29.85 -2.54 27.71
CA LYS A 332 29.29 -3.90 27.82
C LYS A 332 30.23 -4.89 27.13
N ARG A 333 30.77 -5.86 27.89
CA ARG A 333 31.50 -7.03 27.38
C ARG A 333 30.51 -8.10 26.91
N GLY A 334 30.79 -8.71 25.76
CA GLY A 334 30.10 -9.90 25.28
C GLY A 334 30.01 -9.98 23.76
N TYR A 335 31.15 -10.17 23.07
CA TYR A 335 31.17 -10.61 21.68
C TYR A 335 32.15 -11.78 21.56
N ILE A 336 31.67 -12.90 21.03
CA ILE A 336 32.42 -14.13 20.76
C ILE A 336 32.81 -14.06 19.27
N PRO A 337 34.10 -14.11 18.89
CA PRO A 337 34.49 -14.13 17.50
C PRO A 337 34.44 -15.56 16.94
N ASN A 338 33.88 -15.72 15.75
CA ASN A 338 34.16 -16.86 14.90
C ASN A 338 35.13 -16.40 13.79
N ASP A 339 36.39 -16.74 13.96
CA ASP A 339 37.39 -16.74 12.90
C ASP A 339 37.20 -18.02 12.07
N SER A 340 36.93 -17.87 10.77
CA SER A 340 37.49 -18.80 9.79
C SER A 340 37.63 -18.13 8.42
N THR A 341 38.86 -18.21 7.91
CA THR A 341 39.30 -18.03 6.52
C THR A 341 39.58 -16.60 6.01
N ARG A 342 40.83 -16.19 6.29
CA ARG A 342 41.72 -15.50 5.34
C ARG A 342 41.65 -16.16 3.95
N SER A 343 41.56 -15.35 2.89
CA SER A 343 42.55 -15.45 1.82
C SER A 343 42.80 -14.08 1.20
N THR A 344 44.05 -13.67 1.32
CA THR A 344 44.71 -12.55 0.65
C THR A 344 44.95 -12.97 -0.80
N ILE A 345 44.47 -12.19 -1.77
CA ILE A 345 45.09 -12.13 -3.09
C ILE A 345 45.23 -10.66 -3.46
N SER A 346 46.49 -10.24 -3.56
CA SER A 346 46.97 -8.99 -4.13
C SER A 346 46.77 -8.98 -5.63
N GLY A 347 46.56 -7.80 -6.22
CA GLY A 347 46.50 -7.66 -7.67
C GLY A 347 46.16 -6.25 -8.13
N GLU A 348 47.03 -5.28 -7.84
CA GLU A 348 47.07 -4.02 -8.58
C GLU A 348 47.50 -4.28 -10.04
N TRP A 349 46.63 -4.00 -11.01
CA TRP A 349 47.03 -3.85 -12.42
C TRP A 349 46.33 -2.63 -13.06
N TRP A 350 47.13 -1.58 -13.24
CA TRP A 350 47.13 -0.50 -14.25
C TRP A 350 45.84 0.08 -14.83
N ILE A 351 45.60 1.35 -14.49
CA ILE A 351 44.82 2.32 -15.30
C ILE A 351 45.78 2.97 -16.31
N ARG A 352 45.57 2.71 -17.61
CA ARG A 352 45.91 3.62 -18.72
C ARG A 352 45.34 3.10 -20.05
N ALA A 353 44.33 3.77 -20.57
CA ALA A 353 44.25 4.22 -21.97
C ALA A 353 42.94 5.00 -22.16
N LEU A 354 43.06 6.34 -22.10
CA LEU A 354 42.12 7.23 -22.76
C LEU A 354 42.52 7.37 -24.23
N SER A 355 41.49 7.59 -25.05
CA SER A 355 41.47 8.30 -26.32
C SER A 355 41.50 7.51 -27.63
N SER A 356 40.63 7.98 -28.53
CA SER A 356 40.58 7.74 -29.97
C SER A 356 39.62 6.65 -30.45
N THR A 357 38.35 7.03 -30.64
CA THR A 357 37.66 7.06 -31.96
C THR A 357 36.14 6.96 -31.77
N ARG A 358 35.44 8.11 -31.68
CA ARG A 358 34.01 8.17 -32.05
C ARG A 358 33.55 9.59 -32.42
N THR A 359 34.33 10.25 -33.26
CA THR A 359 33.86 11.34 -34.11
C THR A 359 33.60 10.74 -35.48
N GLU A 360 32.34 10.40 -35.75
CA GLU A 360 31.70 10.21 -37.06
C GLU A 360 30.51 9.28 -36.87
N LEU A 361 29.35 9.86 -36.55
CA LEU A 361 27.99 9.36 -36.84
C LEU A 361 26.95 10.34 -36.25
N ARG A 362 27.16 11.65 -36.43
CA ARG A 362 26.23 12.71 -35.99
C ARG A 362 25.85 13.67 -37.12
N ALA A 363 25.76 13.16 -38.35
CA ALA A 363 25.35 13.92 -39.53
C ALA A 363 24.13 13.36 -40.28
N GLY A 364 23.42 12.35 -39.74
CA GLY A 364 22.44 11.58 -40.51
C GLY A 364 20.96 11.62 -40.09
N TYR A 365 20.58 12.24 -38.96
CA TYR A 365 19.22 12.09 -38.41
C TYR A 365 18.52 13.41 -38.03
N GLY A 366 18.90 14.52 -38.67
CA GLY A 366 18.35 15.86 -38.40
C GLY A 366 17.36 16.41 -39.44
N ARG A 367 16.85 15.62 -40.40
CA ARG A 367 16.06 16.16 -41.53
C ARG A 367 14.65 15.62 -41.77
N ILE A 368 14.15 14.66 -40.99
CA ILE A 368 12.82 14.06 -41.28
C ILE A 368 11.71 14.53 -40.32
N ILE A 369 12.01 15.19 -39.20
CA ILE A 369 11.00 15.62 -38.21
C ILE A 369 10.63 17.12 -38.35
N GLY A 370 11.09 17.80 -39.42
CA GLY A 370 10.85 19.23 -39.66
C GLY A 370 9.63 19.57 -40.54
N SER A 371 8.94 18.60 -41.14
CA SER A 371 7.95 18.90 -42.21
C SER A 371 6.47 18.77 -41.81
N TYR A 372 6.14 18.13 -40.67
CA TYR A 372 4.74 17.85 -40.32
C TYR A 372 4.04 18.89 -39.45
N LYS A 373 4.76 19.84 -38.82
CA LYS A 373 4.13 20.87 -37.95
C LYS A 373 3.75 22.19 -38.65
N SER A 374 4.06 22.35 -39.94
CA SER A 374 3.79 23.61 -40.67
C SER A 374 2.43 23.68 -41.38
N LYS A 375 1.67 22.59 -41.53
CA LYS A 375 0.43 22.58 -42.34
C LYS A 375 -0.88 22.66 -41.56
N VAL A 376 -0.88 22.46 -40.24
CA VAL A 376 -2.11 22.48 -39.42
C VAL A 376 -2.45 23.88 -38.89
N SER A 377 -1.48 24.80 -38.81
CA SER A 377 -1.70 26.15 -38.25
C SER A 377 -2.25 27.19 -39.26
N ARG A 378 -2.36 26.85 -40.56
CA ARG A 378 -2.90 27.78 -41.59
C ARG A 378 -4.39 27.59 -41.90
N ARG A 379 -5.06 26.52 -41.45
CA ARG A 379 -6.50 26.30 -41.74
C ARG A 379 -7.46 26.93 -40.74
N THR A 380 -7.00 27.29 -39.54
CA THR A 380 -7.85 27.91 -38.50
C THR A 380 -7.90 29.43 -38.55
N ALA A 381 -7.05 30.08 -39.36
CA ALA A 381 -7.01 31.54 -39.49
C ALA A 381 -7.90 32.12 -40.61
N GLN A 382 -8.40 31.29 -41.56
CA GLN A 382 -9.27 31.77 -42.65
C GLN A 382 -10.78 31.65 -42.37
N SER A 383 -11.18 31.00 -41.27
CA SER A 383 -12.60 30.83 -40.91
C SER A 383 -13.21 32.00 -40.14
N LYS A 384 -12.42 33.04 -39.78
CA LYS A 384 -12.86 34.14 -38.89
C LYS A 384 -13.05 35.51 -39.57
N GLN A 385 -12.99 35.59 -40.90
CA GLN A 385 -13.17 36.86 -41.64
C GLN A 385 -14.47 36.94 -42.47
N ARG A 386 -15.49 36.11 -42.19
CA ARG A 386 -16.69 36.06 -43.03
C ARG A 386 -18.02 36.23 -42.28
N THR A 387 -18.09 37.15 -41.32
CA THR A 387 -19.37 37.56 -40.69
C THR A 387 -19.33 39.01 -40.20
N THR A 388 -19.05 39.99 -41.06
CA THR A 388 -19.37 41.41 -40.80
C THR A 388 -19.67 42.14 -42.10
N SER A 389 -20.89 41.98 -42.64
CA SER A 389 -21.49 42.92 -43.60
C SER A 389 -22.94 42.53 -43.86
N SER A 390 -23.88 43.06 -43.08
CA SER A 390 -25.24 43.37 -43.54
C SER A 390 -26.02 44.02 -42.38
N SER A 391 -26.10 45.34 -42.38
CA SER A 391 -27.10 46.12 -41.63
C SER A 391 -26.91 47.61 -41.96
N ARG A 392 -27.43 48.02 -43.11
CA ARG A 392 -27.88 49.40 -43.40
C ARG A 392 -28.87 49.33 -44.57
N ASN A 393 -30.14 49.31 -44.22
CA ASN A 393 -31.21 50.18 -44.73
C ASN A 393 -32.43 50.00 -43.85
#